data_AF-A0A7V8SXX6-F1
#
_entry.id   AF-A0A7V8SXX6-F1
#
_cell.length_a   1.000
_cell.length_b   1.000
_cell.length_c   1.000
_cell.angle_alpha   90.00
_cell.angle_beta   90.00
_cell.angle_gamma   90.00
#
_symmetry.space_group_name_H-M   'P 1'
#
loop_
_entity.id
_entity.type
_entity.pdbx_description
1 polymer ?
#
loop_
_entity_poly.entity_id
_entity_poly.type
_entity_poly.pdbx_seq_one_letter_code
_entity_poly.pdbx_strand_id
1 'polypeptide(L)'
;MGSIFDRLWRLGPAAFVLKAIIAAIVADGLLLAFIFLRRTYRRRFFARRDARVFELRRQWDALISGQIPYERWRKSPFDRRIVETMALDAFEAAGPEESACLLKFMRASGLIEKRIFEAQHLTGWRRMRALVALGRTRAPEGVPALAEALRD
;
A
#
# COMPACT_ATOMS: atom_id res chain seq x y z
N MET A 1 -45.54 7.95 -1.22
CA MET A 1 -44.74 8.28 -0.02
C MET A 1 -45.69 8.72 1.08
N GLY A 2 -45.95 7.85 2.06
CA GLY A 2 -46.91 8.08 3.14
C GLY A 2 -47.70 6.81 3.41
N SER A 3 -47.31 6.01 4.40
CA SER A 3 -48.21 4.98 4.96
C SER A 3 -47.68 4.30 6.22
N ILE A 4 -46.37 4.11 6.36
CA ILE A 4 -45.80 3.40 7.53
C ILE A 4 -45.52 4.38 8.67
N PHE A 5 -45.02 5.58 8.36
CA PHE A 5 -44.70 6.61 9.35
C PHE A 5 -45.95 7.22 10.01
N ASP A 6 -47.07 7.40 9.30
CA ASP A 6 -48.28 8.03 9.86
C ASP A 6 -49.09 7.11 10.78
N ARG A 7 -49.06 5.77 10.57
CA ARG A 7 -49.71 4.83 11.50
C ARG A 7 -48.96 4.66 12.82
N LEU A 8 -47.65 4.90 12.80
CA LEU A 8 -46.78 4.75 13.96
C LEU A 8 -47.00 5.84 15.02
N TRP A 9 -47.46 7.03 14.63
CA TRP A 9 -47.71 8.15 15.56
C TRP A 9 -48.97 7.99 16.43
N ARG A 10 -49.86 7.03 16.12
CA ARG A 10 -51.10 6.79 16.89
C ARG A 10 -50.97 5.77 18.04
N LEU A 11 -49.79 5.19 18.27
CA LEU A 11 -49.59 4.05 19.18
C LEU A 11 -48.61 4.31 20.34
N GLY A 12 -48.81 5.39 21.12
CA GLY A 12 -48.25 5.52 22.48
C GLY A 12 -46.79 5.05 22.70
N PRO A 13 -46.45 4.49 23.89
CA PRO A 13 -45.11 3.96 24.19
C PRO A 13 -44.63 2.84 23.25
N ALA A 14 -45.55 2.08 22.65
CA ALA A 14 -45.23 0.96 21.76
C ALA A 14 -44.59 1.42 20.43
N ALA A 15 -44.92 2.61 19.96
CA ALA A 15 -44.29 3.22 18.79
C ALA A 15 -42.78 3.46 18.99
N PHE A 16 -42.37 3.85 20.21
CA PHE A 16 -40.96 4.03 20.54
C PHE A 16 -40.20 2.71 20.57
N VAL A 17 -40.81 1.65 21.10
CA VAL A 17 -40.21 0.30 21.10
C VAL A 17 -40.05 -0.22 19.67
N LEU A 18 -41.07 -0.09 18.81
CA LEU A 18 -40.96 -0.52 17.41
C LEU A 18 -39.89 0.26 16.65
N LYS A 19 -39.80 1.57 16.88
CA LYS A 19 -38.76 2.41 16.28
C LYS A 19 -37.35 2.01 16.74
N ALA A 20 -37.18 1.68 18.02
CA ALA A 20 -35.92 1.20 18.57
C ALA A 20 -35.52 -0.15 17.97
N ILE A 21 -36.46 -1.09 17.82
CA ILE A 21 -36.21 -2.40 17.20
C ILE A 21 -35.77 -2.24 15.74
N ILE A 22 -36.48 -1.40 14.96
CA ILE A 22 -36.11 -1.13 13.56
C ILE A 22 -34.74 -0.48 13.48
N ALA A 23 -34.44 0.49 14.35
CA ALA A 23 -33.15 1.15 14.40
C ALA A 23 -32.01 0.17 14.73
N ALA A 24 -32.22 -0.75 15.67
CA ALA A 24 -31.25 -1.79 16.01
C ALA A 24 -30.96 -2.70 14.81
N ILE A 25 -32.01 -3.21 14.14
CA ILE A 25 -31.87 -4.07 12.95
C ILE A 25 -31.09 -3.35 11.83
N VAL A 26 -31.39 -2.07 11.60
CA VAL A 26 -30.67 -1.27 10.59
C VAL A 26 -29.21 -1.08 10.98
N ALA A 27 -28.92 -0.78 12.25
CA ALA A 27 -27.55 -0.63 12.75
C ALA A 27 -26.74 -1.94 12.59
N ASP A 28 -27.33 -3.07 12.97
CA ASP A 28 -26.72 -4.39 12.81
C ASP A 28 -26.47 -4.73 11.34
N GLY A 29 -27.46 -4.45 10.47
CA GLY A 29 -27.34 -4.63 9.03
C GLY A 29 -26.21 -3.79 8.42
N LEU A 30 -26.10 -2.51 8.81
CA LEU A 30 -25.03 -1.62 8.37
C LEU A 30 -23.65 -2.11 8.85
N LEU A 31 -23.56 -2.61 10.08
CA LEU A 31 -22.32 -3.12 10.64
C LEU A 31 -21.86 -4.38 9.89
N LEU A 32 -22.77 -5.31 9.62
CA LEU A 32 -22.50 -6.50 8.82
C LEU A 32 -22.09 -6.13 7.39
N ALA A 33 -22.81 -5.20 6.75
CA ALA A 33 -22.49 -4.72 5.41
C ALA A 33 -21.10 -4.08 5.38
N PHE A 34 -20.74 -3.27 6.38
CA PHE A 34 -19.41 -2.67 6.50
C PHE A 34 -18.30 -3.72 6.64
N ILE A 35 -18.50 -4.73 7.50
CA ILE A 35 -17.53 -5.83 7.67
C ILE A 35 -17.36 -6.60 6.36
N PHE A 36 -18.47 -6.94 5.70
CA PHE A 36 -18.44 -7.70 4.45
C PHE A 36 -17.77 -6.91 3.33
N LEU A 37 -18.10 -5.62 3.19
CA LEU A 37 -17.50 -4.72 2.23
C LEU A 37 -16.00 -4.56 2.48
N ARG A 38 -15.59 -4.34 3.74
CA ARG A 38 -14.17 -4.26 4.12
C ARG A 38 -13.42 -5.55 3.78
N ARG A 39 -14.03 -6.71 4.03
CA ARG A 39 -13.42 -8.02 3.78
C ARG A 39 -13.30 -8.30 2.28
N THR A 40 -14.34 -8.05 1.50
CA THR A 40 -14.32 -8.24 0.04
C THR A 40 -13.43 -7.24 -0.67
N TYR A 41 -13.42 -5.98 -0.24
CA TYR A 41 -12.50 -4.96 -0.74
C TYR A 41 -11.04 -5.38 -0.51
N ARG A 42 -10.69 -5.78 0.72
CA ARG A 42 -9.34 -6.30 1.01
C ARG A 42 -9.02 -7.52 0.16
N ARG A 43 -9.92 -8.50 0.05
CA ARG A 43 -9.70 -9.71 -0.76
C ARG A 43 -9.44 -9.37 -2.22
N ARG A 44 -10.22 -8.47 -2.83
CA ARG A 44 -10.00 -8.02 -4.21
C ARG A 44 -8.69 -7.25 -4.37
N PHE A 45 -8.36 -6.40 -3.41
CA PHE A 45 -7.10 -5.66 -3.43
C PHE A 45 -5.89 -6.60 -3.39
N PHE A 46 -5.88 -7.59 -2.49
CA PHE A 46 -4.82 -8.60 -2.41
C PHE A 46 -4.78 -9.45 -3.68
N ALA A 47 -5.91 -9.94 -4.17
CA ALA A 47 -5.94 -10.71 -5.42
C ALA A 47 -5.37 -9.93 -6.62
N ARG A 48 -5.71 -8.64 -6.75
CA ARG A 48 -5.13 -7.77 -7.79
C ARG A 48 -3.65 -7.54 -7.59
N ARG A 49 -3.21 -7.36 -6.34
CA ARG A 49 -1.79 -7.21 -6.02
C ARG A 49 -1.03 -8.48 -6.38
N ASP A 50 -1.50 -9.64 -5.97
CA ASP A 50 -0.81 -10.92 -6.18
C ASP A 50 -0.70 -11.24 -7.67
N ALA A 51 -1.76 -10.99 -8.45
CA ALA A 51 -1.71 -11.13 -9.91
C ALA A 51 -0.65 -10.20 -10.54
N ARG A 52 -0.60 -8.93 -10.13
CA ARG A 52 0.40 -7.97 -10.64
C ARG A 52 1.82 -8.28 -10.20
N VAL A 53 2.00 -8.70 -8.95
CA VAL A 53 3.29 -9.17 -8.43
C VAL A 53 3.78 -10.35 -9.26
N PHE A 54 2.90 -11.31 -9.56
CA PHE A 54 3.25 -12.47 -10.36
C PHE A 54 3.65 -12.10 -11.80
N GLU A 55 2.88 -11.23 -12.46
CA GLU A 55 3.21 -10.74 -13.80
C GLU A 55 4.56 -10.01 -13.84
N LEU A 56 4.80 -9.10 -12.88
CA LEU A 56 6.05 -8.36 -12.76
C LEU A 56 7.22 -9.30 -12.41
N ARG A 57 6.99 -10.33 -11.58
CA ARG A 57 8.00 -11.33 -11.23
C ARG A 57 8.39 -12.17 -12.44
N ARG A 58 7.43 -12.51 -13.30
CA ARG A 58 7.71 -13.22 -14.55
C ARG A 58 8.57 -12.38 -15.53
N GLN A 59 8.46 -11.06 -15.44
CA GLN A 59 9.22 -10.11 -16.27
C GLN A 59 10.43 -9.51 -15.53
N TRP A 60 10.83 -10.11 -14.41
CA TRP A 60 11.81 -9.52 -13.49
C TRP A 60 13.17 -9.27 -14.15
N ASP A 61 13.68 -10.25 -14.90
CA ASP A 61 14.96 -10.12 -15.59
C ASP A 61 14.93 -9.02 -16.67
N ALA A 62 13.80 -8.88 -17.36
CA ALA A 62 13.56 -7.83 -18.35
C ALA A 62 13.42 -6.43 -17.70
N LEU A 63 12.94 -6.36 -16.45
CA LEU A 63 12.87 -5.12 -15.67
C LEU A 63 14.27 -4.69 -15.19
N ILE A 64 15.04 -5.60 -14.62
CA ILE A 64 16.39 -5.30 -14.10
C ILE A 64 17.34 -4.93 -15.23
N SER A 65 17.29 -5.67 -16.34
CA SER A 65 18.12 -5.38 -17.52
C SER A 65 17.74 -4.07 -18.23
N GLY A 66 16.65 -3.41 -17.85
CA GLY A 66 16.19 -2.17 -18.45
C GLY A 66 15.59 -2.34 -19.85
N GLN A 67 15.30 -3.57 -20.28
CA GLN A 67 14.60 -3.84 -21.55
C GLN A 67 13.16 -3.31 -21.53
N ILE A 68 12.54 -3.24 -20.34
CA ILE A 68 11.24 -2.62 -20.15
C ILE A 68 11.42 -1.15 -19.75
N PRO A 69 10.88 -0.18 -20.52
CA PRO A 69 10.93 1.23 -20.18
C PRO A 69 10.38 1.51 -18.78
N TYR A 70 11.14 2.24 -17.96
CA TYR A 70 10.78 2.51 -16.57
C TYR A 70 9.47 3.31 -16.45
N GLU A 71 9.12 4.11 -17.46
CA GLU A 71 7.90 4.92 -17.52
C GLU A 71 6.63 4.08 -17.43
N ARG A 72 6.69 2.82 -17.88
CA ARG A 72 5.52 1.93 -17.96
C ARG A 72 4.96 1.60 -16.58
N TRP A 73 5.82 1.37 -15.59
CA TRP A 73 5.40 1.01 -14.23
C TRP A 73 5.63 2.15 -13.23
N ARG A 74 6.58 3.06 -13.47
CA ARG A 74 6.91 4.15 -12.53
C ARG A 74 5.78 5.17 -12.35
N LYS A 75 4.97 5.39 -13.38
CA LYS A 75 3.81 6.31 -13.33
C LYS A 75 2.71 5.79 -12.40
N SER A 76 2.56 4.47 -12.29
CA SER A 76 1.58 3.84 -11.42
C SER A 76 2.15 3.74 -9.99
N PRO A 77 1.57 4.45 -9.00
CA PRO A 77 2.06 4.36 -7.61
C PRO A 77 1.92 2.95 -7.04
N PHE A 78 0.97 2.16 -7.57
CA PHE A 78 0.75 0.77 -7.19
C PHE A 78 1.86 -0.13 -7.70
N ASP A 79 2.14 -0.10 -9.00
CA ASP A 79 3.15 -0.96 -9.63
C ASP A 79 4.55 -0.55 -9.17
N ARG A 80 4.83 0.76 -9.05
CA ARG A 80 6.06 1.27 -8.46
C ARG A 80 6.32 0.70 -7.07
N ARG A 81 5.31 0.68 -6.19
CA ARG A 81 5.47 0.12 -4.84
C ARG A 81 5.74 -1.39 -4.89
N ILE A 82 5.12 -2.11 -5.82
CA ILE A 82 5.35 -3.54 -6.01
C ILE A 82 6.78 -3.79 -6.46
N VAL A 83 7.22 -3.16 -7.56
CA VAL A 83 8.58 -3.30 -8.10
C VAL A 83 9.62 -2.94 -7.05
N GLU A 84 9.41 -1.86 -6.31
CA GLU A 84 10.32 -1.44 -5.27
C GLU A 84 10.41 -2.46 -4.13
N THR A 85 9.27 -3.00 -3.68
CA THR A 85 9.26 -4.04 -2.64
C THR A 85 9.99 -5.29 -3.14
N MET A 86 9.72 -5.71 -4.38
CA MET A 86 10.40 -6.85 -5.00
C MET A 86 11.91 -6.62 -5.15
N ALA A 87 12.34 -5.40 -5.48
CA ALA A 87 13.75 -5.04 -5.56
C ALA A 87 14.42 -5.14 -4.19
N LEU A 88 13.81 -4.57 -3.15
CA LEU A 88 14.34 -4.63 -1.79
C LEU A 88 14.38 -6.07 -1.25
N ASP A 89 13.37 -6.89 -1.54
CA ASP A 89 13.36 -8.30 -1.15
C ASP A 89 14.42 -9.10 -1.93
N ALA A 90 14.64 -8.78 -3.21
CA ALA A 90 15.73 -9.37 -3.99
C ALA A 90 17.10 -8.97 -3.44
N PHE A 91 17.28 -7.74 -2.99
CA PHE A 91 18.52 -7.27 -2.35
C PHE A 91 18.90 -8.04 -1.10
N GLU A 92 17.92 -8.48 -0.29
CA GLU A 92 18.18 -9.27 0.91
C GLU A 92 18.65 -10.69 0.60
N ALA A 93 18.20 -11.25 -0.51
CA ALA A 93 18.57 -12.60 -0.94
C ALA A 93 19.77 -12.64 -1.90
N ALA A 94 20.11 -11.51 -2.53
CA ALA A 94 21.12 -11.42 -3.58
C ALA A 94 22.56 -11.52 -3.05
N GLY A 95 23.41 -12.18 -3.84
CA GLY A 95 24.87 -12.14 -3.65
C GLY A 95 25.48 -10.78 -4.02
N PRO A 96 26.80 -10.58 -3.82
CA PRO A 96 27.47 -9.31 -4.08
C PRO A 96 27.30 -8.80 -5.53
N GLU A 97 27.45 -9.67 -6.54
CA GLU A 97 27.34 -9.28 -7.95
C GLU A 97 25.91 -8.91 -8.35
N GLU A 98 24.93 -9.72 -7.93
CA GLU A 98 23.52 -9.46 -8.17
C GLU A 98 23.05 -8.18 -7.48
N SER A 99 23.54 -7.92 -6.26
CA SER A 99 23.26 -6.69 -5.52
C SER A 99 23.75 -5.45 -6.28
N ALA A 100 24.91 -5.53 -6.93
CA ALA A 100 25.44 -4.45 -7.75
C ALA A 100 24.57 -4.19 -9.00
N CYS A 101 24.07 -5.27 -9.63
CA CYS A 101 23.15 -5.17 -10.76
C CYS A 101 21.80 -4.54 -10.36
N LEU A 102 21.24 -4.98 -9.23
CA LEU A 102 20.02 -4.41 -8.65
C LEU A 102 20.22 -2.94 -8.25
N LEU A 103 21.40 -2.57 -7.76
CA LEU A 103 21.72 -1.19 -7.40
C LEU A 103 21.80 -0.30 -8.63
N LYS A 104 22.42 -0.79 -9.70
CA LYS A 104 22.42 -0.13 -11.01
C LYS A 104 21.00 0.08 -11.52
N PHE A 105 20.14 -0.92 -11.42
CA PHE A 105 18.72 -0.81 -11.78
C PHE A 105 17.99 0.23 -10.91
N MET A 106 18.18 0.23 -9.59
CA MET A 106 17.52 1.17 -8.70
C MET A 106 17.95 2.63 -8.94
N ARG A 107 19.23 2.86 -9.28
CA ARG A 107 19.74 4.17 -9.73
C ARG A 107 19.13 4.58 -11.08
N ALA A 108 19.20 3.70 -12.08
CA ALA A 108 18.68 4.00 -13.42
C ALA A 108 17.17 4.26 -13.41
N SER A 109 16.43 3.54 -12.58
CA SER A 109 14.98 3.73 -12.39
C SER A 109 14.63 4.88 -11.44
N GLY A 110 15.61 5.59 -10.88
CA GLY A 110 15.43 6.73 -10.00
C GLY A 110 14.74 6.43 -8.66
N LEU A 111 14.76 5.16 -8.23
CA LEU A 111 14.12 4.71 -6.99
C LEU A 111 14.93 5.10 -5.75
N ILE A 112 16.25 5.14 -5.86
CA ILE A 112 17.14 5.53 -4.75
C ILE A 112 16.97 7.00 -4.42
N GLU A 113 16.99 7.87 -5.43
CA GLU A 113 16.85 9.31 -5.32
C GLU A 113 15.50 9.67 -4.68
N LYS A 114 14.44 8.95 -5.08
CA LYS A 114 13.13 9.08 -4.45
C LYS A 114 13.18 8.74 -2.96
N ARG A 115 13.93 7.70 -2.56
CA ARG A 115 14.05 7.30 -1.16
C ARG A 115 14.91 8.24 -0.33
N ILE A 116 15.99 8.75 -0.90
CA ILE A 116 16.81 9.81 -0.29
C ILE A 116 15.95 11.05 -0.06
N PHE A 117 15.20 11.49 -1.08
CA PHE A 117 14.29 12.62 -0.96
C PHE A 117 13.26 12.40 0.16
N GLU A 118 12.61 11.23 0.20
CA GLU A 118 11.63 10.90 1.24
C GLU A 118 12.26 10.81 2.65
N ALA A 119 13.51 10.37 2.76
CA ALA A 119 14.23 10.29 4.02
C ALA A 119 14.67 11.67 4.56
N GLN A 120 14.93 12.63 3.67
CA GLN A 120 15.34 13.99 4.02
C GLN A 120 14.15 14.94 4.25
N HIS A 121 13.10 14.83 3.44
CA HIS A 121 12.04 15.85 3.39
C HIS A 121 10.73 15.43 4.08
N LEU A 122 10.54 14.14 4.36
CA LEU A 122 9.33 13.68 5.06
C LEU A 122 9.60 13.47 6.55
N THR A 123 8.53 13.38 7.33
CA THR A 123 8.59 13.20 8.78
C THR A 123 7.85 11.92 9.24
N GLY A 124 8.12 11.52 10.48
CA GLY A 124 7.49 10.38 11.15
C GLY A 124 7.61 9.05 10.39
N TRP A 125 6.51 8.31 10.29
CA TRP A 125 6.45 6.96 9.70
C TRP A 125 6.80 6.90 8.20
N ARG A 126 6.75 8.03 7.48
CA ARG A 126 7.15 8.08 6.08
C ARG A 126 8.67 8.15 5.95
N ARG A 127 9.30 9.01 6.76
CA ARG A 127 10.77 9.10 6.90
C ARG A 127 11.37 7.76 7.31
N MET A 128 10.84 7.16 8.38
CA MET A 128 11.31 5.87 8.89
C MET A 128 11.29 4.78 7.82
N ARG A 129 10.20 4.68 7.04
CA ARG A 129 10.12 3.70 5.94
C ARG A 129 11.12 3.95 4.83
N ALA A 130 11.39 5.22 4.51
CA ALA A 130 12.40 5.56 3.51
C ALA A 130 13.81 5.20 4.00
N LEU A 131 14.12 5.48 5.27
CA LEU A 131 15.39 5.10 5.89
C LEU A 131 15.59 3.58 5.93
N VAL A 132 14.59 2.81 6.36
CA VAL A 132 14.67 1.34 6.34
C VAL A 132 14.90 0.81 4.92
N ALA A 133 14.21 1.35 3.93
CA ALA A 133 14.42 0.98 2.54
C ALA A 133 15.84 1.32 2.06
N LEU A 134 16.38 2.50 2.39
CA LEU A 134 17.77 2.86 2.10
C LEU A 134 18.75 1.89 2.76
N GLY A 135 18.54 1.54 4.04
CA GLY A 135 19.36 0.56 4.75
C GLY A 135 19.38 -0.81 4.07
N ARG A 136 18.22 -1.29 3.60
CA ARG A 136 18.10 -2.57 2.88
C ARG A 136 18.88 -2.59 1.55
N THR A 137 18.98 -1.44 0.86
CA THR A 137 19.75 -1.36 -0.39
C THR A 137 21.26 -1.39 -0.21
N ARG A 138 21.78 -1.13 1.00
CA ARG A 138 23.22 -0.93 1.28
C ARG A 138 23.90 0.07 0.33
N ALA A 139 23.11 0.98 -0.24
CA ALA A 139 23.57 1.96 -1.21
C ALA A 139 24.44 3.03 -0.52
N PRO A 140 25.66 3.31 -1.01
CA PRO A 140 26.51 4.36 -0.42
C PRO A 140 25.85 5.74 -0.49
N GLU A 141 24.98 5.99 -1.48
CA GLU A 141 24.24 7.25 -1.63
C GLU A 141 23.22 7.48 -0.52
N GLY A 142 22.74 6.41 0.12
CA GLY A 142 21.82 6.49 1.25
C GLY A 142 22.52 6.81 2.58
N VAL A 143 23.85 6.68 2.65
CA VAL A 143 24.61 6.82 3.89
C VAL A 143 24.46 8.20 4.53
N PRO A 144 24.52 9.34 3.80
CA PRO A 144 24.30 10.65 4.41
C PRO A 144 22.92 10.78 5.07
N ALA A 145 21.86 10.33 4.39
CA ALA A 145 20.51 10.38 4.92
C ALA A 145 20.30 9.46 6.14
N LEU A 146 20.95 8.28 6.13
CA LEU A 146 20.97 7.37 7.28
C LEU A 146 21.75 7.95 8.46
N ALA A 147 22.91 8.57 8.20
CA ALA A 147 23.74 9.18 9.22
C ALA A 147 23.06 10.39 9.88
N GLU A 148 22.37 11.21 9.08
CA GLU A 148 21.54 12.32 9.57
C GLU A 148 20.42 11.82 10.48
N ALA A 149 19.74 10.74 10.09
CA ALA A 149 18.68 10.15 10.91
C ALA A 149 19.16 9.49 12.22
N LEU A 150 20.44 9.16 12.35
CA LEU A 150 21.02 8.67 13.61
C LEU A 150 21.39 9.80 14.58
N ARG A 151 21.45 11.05 14.11
CA ARG A 151 21.72 12.23 14.96
C ARG A 151 20.46 12.82 15.59
N ASP A 152 19.30 12.54 15.00
CA ASP A 152 17.96 12.94 15.47
C ASP A 152 17.41 11.95 16.52
#